data_AF-A0A0M2UUE3-F1
#
_entry.id   AF-A0A0M2UUE3-F1
#
_cell.length_a   1.000
_cell.length_b   1.000
_cell.length_c   1.000
_cell.angle_alpha   90.00
_cell.angle_beta   90.00
_cell.angle_gamma   90.00
#
_symmetry.space_group_name_H-M   'P 1'
#
loop_
_entity.id
_entity.type
_entity.pdbx_description
1 polymer ?
#
loop_
_entity_poly.entity_id
_entity_poly.type
_entity_poly.pdbx_seq_one_letter_code
_entity_poly.pdbx_strand_id
1 'polypeptide(L)'
;MVIKSCPSLLKILLLLFVVVYTLNKGTHYAFALENRDAENVSAIEVIAYVDKNEITIGDKIKFGIRVTYRDGVVPRFPELGQQIGMFTVKKTDVVEGPVKEKDGRFTVNCSYVLSSYEIGTQTIPSLKISYEGVHGAGEVVTNEISVDVRGVLQEGEISGDIREIVPPAGVPVNFRRLLPWIGVVFAVGLLSGTVFWFIWKRKKRERGQGREVIIRLPHEIAYELLEELLGEDLIAKGFVKEYYYRVTGIVRHYIENRFGLLAPECTTEEFLGELARTSKLQDSHKQLMREFLEQCDMVKYATYGPSRTEIQETYDAAKRFIDETRERLEEKEVVPA
;
A
#
# COMPACT_ATOMS: atom_id res chain seq x y z
N MET A 1 5.00 83.44 -1.81
CA MET A 1 3.86 83.79 -2.68
C MET A 1 3.02 82.53 -2.84
N VAL A 2 1.84 82.53 -2.24
CA VAL A 2 0.94 81.37 -2.10
C VAL A 2 0.16 81.18 -3.40
N ILE A 3 0.23 79.99 -4.02
CA ILE A 3 -0.80 79.53 -4.95
C ILE A 3 -1.44 78.29 -4.34
N LYS A 4 -2.69 78.49 -3.90
CA LYS A 4 -3.61 77.46 -3.40
C LYS A 4 -3.90 76.45 -4.52
N SER A 5 -3.41 75.23 -4.40
CA SER A 5 -3.89 74.11 -5.23
C SER A 5 -5.29 73.70 -4.76
N CYS A 6 -6.25 73.83 -5.67
CA CYS A 6 -7.68 73.62 -5.46
C CYS A 6 -8.01 72.11 -5.41
N PRO A 7 -8.51 71.55 -4.29
CA PRO A 7 -8.82 70.12 -4.19
C PRO A 7 -10.19 69.72 -4.76
N SER A 8 -10.90 70.63 -5.45
CA SER A 8 -12.27 70.38 -5.94
C SER A 8 -12.33 69.72 -7.34
N LEU A 9 -11.36 69.98 -8.21
CA LEU A 9 -11.37 69.45 -9.59
C LEU A 9 -11.09 67.95 -9.66
N LEU A 10 -10.21 67.42 -8.81
CA LEU A 10 -9.91 65.99 -8.75
C LEU A 10 -11.07 65.17 -8.18
N LYS A 11 -11.84 65.75 -7.26
CA LYS A 11 -13.05 65.11 -6.69
C LYS A 11 -14.23 65.10 -7.67
N ILE A 12 -14.36 66.12 -8.52
CA ILE A 12 -15.41 66.17 -9.56
C ILE A 12 -15.11 65.18 -10.70
N LEU A 13 -13.83 65.02 -11.08
CA LEU A 13 -13.43 64.06 -12.11
C LEU A 13 -13.65 62.60 -11.69
N LEU A 14 -13.39 62.27 -10.42
CA LEU A 14 -13.62 60.93 -9.85
C LEU A 14 -15.13 60.62 -9.70
N LEU A 15 -15.95 61.63 -9.42
CA LEU A 15 -17.42 61.47 -9.35
C LEU A 15 -18.04 61.24 -10.74
N LEU A 16 -17.54 61.91 -11.79
CA LEU A 16 -17.97 61.67 -13.17
C LEU A 16 -17.58 60.28 -13.67
N PHE A 17 -16.42 59.75 -13.29
CA PHE A 17 -16.00 58.40 -13.68
C PHE A 17 -16.83 57.30 -13.01
N VAL A 18 -17.27 57.50 -11.76
CA VAL A 18 -18.16 56.56 -11.05
C VAL A 18 -19.59 56.63 -11.61
N VAL A 19 -20.09 57.81 -11.98
CA VAL A 19 -21.44 57.95 -12.59
C VAL A 19 -21.50 57.33 -13.99
N VAL A 20 -20.43 57.44 -14.80
CA VAL A 20 -20.35 56.80 -16.12
C VAL A 20 -20.26 55.27 -16.01
N TYR A 21 -19.65 54.73 -14.95
CA TYR A 21 -19.57 53.27 -14.74
C TYR A 21 -20.88 52.66 -14.20
N THR A 22 -21.72 53.46 -13.54
CA THR A 22 -23.05 53.01 -13.06
C THR A 22 -24.16 53.10 -14.12
N LEU A 23 -23.91 53.72 -15.28
CA LEU A 23 -24.90 53.91 -16.35
C LEU A 23 -24.74 52.97 -17.55
N ASN A 24 -23.80 52.03 -17.53
CA ASN A 24 -23.63 51.04 -18.60
C ASN A 24 -23.90 49.60 -18.12
N LYS A 25 -25.15 49.34 -17.72
CA LYS A 25 -25.76 48.01 -17.83
C LYS A 25 -27.03 48.17 -18.66
N GLY A 26 -26.85 48.17 -19.98
CA GLY A 26 -27.95 48.05 -20.93
C GLY A 26 -28.70 46.75 -20.67
N THR A 27 -29.79 46.86 -19.91
CA THR A 27 -30.72 45.76 -19.69
C THR A 27 -31.72 45.81 -20.84
N HIS A 28 -31.37 45.14 -21.94
CA HIS A 28 -32.33 44.85 -23.00
C HIS A 28 -33.22 43.70 -22.51
N TYR A 29 -34.25 44.05 -21.72
CA TYR A 29 -35.43 43.19 -21.60
C TYR A 29 -36.30 43.44 -22.84
N ALA A 30 -36.15 42.60 -23.85
CA ALA A 30 -37.12 42.51 -24.94
C ALA A 30 -38.31 41.69 -24.43
N PHE A 31 -39.33 42.39 -23.91
CA PHE A 31 -40.64 41.82 -23.64
C PHE A 31 -41.38 41.70 -24.98
N ALA A 32 -41.37 40.52 -25.58
CA ALA A 32 -42.23 40.22 -26.72
C ALA A 32 -43.63 39.89 -26.18
N LEU A 33 -44.54 40.86 -26.28
CA LEU A 33 -45.96 40.66 -26.07
C LEU A 33 -46.51 39.85 -27.25
N GLU A 34 -46.73 38.56 -27.03
CA GLU A 34 -47.77 37.83 -27.76
C GLU A 34 -48.82 37.38 -26.75
N ASN A 35 -49.86 38.19 -26.67
CA ASN A 35 -51.01 37.99 -25.83
C ASN A 35 -52.09 37.35 -26.70
N ARG A 36 -52.35 36.04 -26.52
CA ARG A 36 -53.65 35.41 -26.78
C ARG A 36 -53.90 34.25 -25.81
N ASP A 37 -54.91 34.51 -24.98
CA ASP A 37 -55.90 33.57 -24.47
C ASP A 37 -55.58 32.76 -23.19
N ALA A 38 -55.84 33.45 -22.07
CA ALA A 38 -56.78 33.06 -21.00
C ALA A 38 -56.65 31.71 -20.26
N GLU A 39 -56.62 31.85 -18.92
CA GLU A 39 -57.31 30.97 -17.96
C GLU A 39 -56.63 29.65 -17.53
N ASN A 40 -55.48 29.75 -16.87
CA ASN A 40 -55.19 28.98 -15.65
C ASN A 40 -54.00 29.61 -14.91
N VAL A 41 -54.25 30.40 -13.87
CA VAL A 41 -53.17 30.85 -12.96
C VAL A 41 -52.73 29.62 -12.17
N SER A 42 -51.70 28.92 -12.66
CA SER A 42 -51.21 27.69 -12.07
C SER A 42 -50.75 27.94 -10.62
N ALA A 43 -51.23 27.11 -9.69
CA ALA A 43 -50.88 27.15 -8.26
C ALA A 43 -49.38 26.84 -7.97
N ILE A 44 -48.57 26.74 -9.02
CA ILE A 44 -47.17 26.34 -9.06
C ILE A 44 -46.46 27.16 -10.14
N GLU A 45 -45.29 27.68 -9.79
CA GLU A 45 -44.38 28.45 -10.62
C GLU A 45 -43.04 27.71 -10.67
N VAL A 46 -42.48 27.58 -11.88
CA VAL A 46 -41.27 26.78 -12.12
C VAL A 46 -40.30 27.59 -12.96
N ILE A 47 -39.06 27.73 -12.47
CA ILE A 47 -38.00 28.51 -13.14
C ILE A 47 -36.71 27.69 -13.14
N ALA A 48 -36.07 27.59 -14.30
CA ALA A 48 -34.73 27.03 -14.45
C ALA A 48 -33.69 28.16 -14.52
N TYR A 49 -32.52 27.94 -13.93
CA TYR A 49 -31.41 28.88 -13.93
C TYR A 49 -30.05 28.17 -14.02
N VAL A 50 -29.04 28.88 -14.48
CA VAL A 50 -27.64 28.44 -14.49
C VAL A 50 -26.80 29.46 -13.74
N ASP A 51 -25.69 28.99 -13.15
CA ASP A 51 -24.73 29.88 -12.48
C ASP A 51 -23.89 30.70 -13.47
N LYS A 52 -23.62 30.15 -14.66
CA LYS A 52 -22.84 30.79 -15.73
C LYS A 52 -23.49 30.56 -17.09
N ASN A 53 -23.56 31.61 -17.89
CA ASN A 53 -24.04 31.58 -19.28
C ASN A 53 -22.89 31.57 -20.31
N GLU A 54 -21.64 31.73 -19.87
CA GLU A 54 -20.44 31.59 -20.69
C GLU A 54 -19.46 30.64 -19.99
N ILE A 55 -19.06 29.57 -20.69
CA ILE A 55 -18.13 28.54 -20.18
C ILE A 55 -17.17 28.08 -21.25
N THR A 56 -16.10 27.39 -20.85
CA THR A 56 -15.23 26.69 -21.81
C THR A 56 -15.61 25.22 -21.94
N ILE A 57 -15.20 24.59 -23.04
CA ILE A 57 -15.42 23.15 -23.27
C ILE A 57 -14.93 22.31 -22.07
N GLY A 58 -15.82 21.46 -21.54
CA GLY A 58 -15.53 20.59 -20.39
C GLY A 58 -15.68 21.24 -19.01
N ASP A 59 -15.99 22.54 -18.94
CA ASP A 59 -16.31 23.19 -17.67
C ASP A 59 -17.60 22.64 -17.06
N LYS A 60 -17.67 22.71 -15.73
CA LYS A 60 -18.84 22.31 -14.95
C LYS A 60 -19.69 23.54 -14.64
N ILE A 61 -20.97 23.48 -14.99
CA ILE A 61 -21.99 24.48 -14.62
C ILE A 61 -22.98 23.89 -13.63
N LYS A 62 -23.51 24.75 -12.77
CA LYS A 62 -24.60 24.40 -11.86
C LYS A 62 -25.92 24.82 -12.49
N PHE A 63 -26.72 23.83 -12.85
CA PHE A 63 -28.08 24.01 -13.33
C PHE A 63 -29.06 23.81 -12.18
N GLY A 64 -29.89 24.81 -11.92
CA GLY A 64 -30.87 24.79 -10.84
C GLY A 64 -32.30 24.88 -11.37
N ILE A 65 -33.21 24.14 -10.75
CA ILE A 65 -34.65 24.24 -10.96
C ILE A 65 -35.27 24.72 -9.65
N ARG A 66 -35.95 25.87 -9.69
CA ARG A 66 -36.73 26.42 -8.58
C ARG A 66 -38.21 26.17 -8.83
N VAL A 67 -38.87 25.54 -7.86
CA VAL A 67 -40.31 25.29 -7.88
C VAL A 67 -40.94 25.98 -6.69
N THR A 68 -41.82 26.93 -6.94
CA THR A 68 -42.57 27.68 -5.92
C THR A 68 -44.05 27.33 -6.02
N TYR A 69 -44.65 26.84 -4.93
CA TYR A 69 -46.02 26.32 -4.92
C TYR A 69 -46.79 26.70 -3.65
N ARG A 70 -48.12 26.62 -3.68
CA ARG A 70 -49.00 26.85 -2.51
C ARG A 70 -49.25 25.56 -1.73
N ASP A 71 -49.72 25.71 -0.48
CA ASP A 71 -50.08 24.58 0.37
C ASP A 71 -51.11 23.65 -0.31
N GLY A 72 -50.93 22.33 -0.19
CA GLY A 72 -51.75 21.32 -0.88
C GLY A 72 -51.32 20.94 -2.31
N VAL A 73 -50.15 21.40 -2.77
CA VAL A 73 -49.53 20.97 -4.04
C VAL A 73 -48.25 20.20 -3.75
N VAL A 74 -48.07 19.02 -4.35
CA VAL A 74 -46.84 18.21 -4.23
C VAL A 74 -46.15 18.15 -5.59
N PRO A 75 -45.00 18.84 -5.77
CA PRO A 75 -44.24 18.74 -7.02
C PRO A 75 -43.43 17.44 -7.09
N ARG A 76 -43.39 16.83 -8.28
CA ARG A 76 -42.48 15.71 -8.61
C ARG A 76 -41.42 16.20 -9.59
N PHE A 77 -40.17 16.21 -9.13
CA PHE A 77 -39.02 16.56 -9.98
C PHE A 77 -38.77 15.46 -11.01
N PRO A 78 -38.44 15.83 -12.26
CA PRO A 78 -38.08 14.85 -13.27
C PRO A 78 -36.75 14.17 -12.92
N GLU A 79 -36.69 12.85 -13.08
CA GLU A 79 -35.42 12.13 -13.11
C GLU A 79 -34.72 12.47 -14.43
N LEU A 80 -33.72 13.33 -14.38
CA LEU A 80 -32.94 13.70 -15.55
C LEU A 80 -32.06 12.50 -15.93
N GLY A 81 -32.13 12.11 -17.20
CA GLY A 81 -31.24 11.08 -17.76
C GLY A 81 -29.78 11.54 -17.78
N GLN A 82 -28.91 10.75 -18.41
CA GLN A 82 -27.48 11.08 -18.50
C GLN A 82 -27.18 12.36 -19.32
N GLN A 83 -28.15 12.86 -20.08
CA GLN A 83 -27.99 13.99 -20.98
C GLN A 83 -29.26 14.87 -21.04
N ILE A 84 -29.07 16.18 -21.09
CA ILE A 84 -30.11 17.19 -21.27
C ILE A 84 -29.67 18.11 -22.41
N GLY A 85 -30.31 18.03 -23.57
CA GLY A 85 -29.82 18.72 -24.77
C GLY A 85 -28.41 18.24 -25.13
N MET A 86 -27.45 19.17 -25.26
CA MET A 86 -26.03 18.87 -25.49
C MET A 86 -25.18 18.83 -24.21
N PHE A 87 -25.82 18.85 -23.04
CA PHE A 87 -25.14 18.80 -21.74
C PHE A 87 -25.20 17.41 -21.12
N THR A 88 -24.06 16.90 -20.67
CA THR A 88 -23.98 15.67 -19.88
C THR A 88 -24.24 15.97 -18.40
N VAL A 89 -25.14 15.22 -17.77
CA VAL A 89 -25.41 15.30 -16.33
C VAL A 89 -24.32 14.52 -15.59
N LYS A 90 -23.47 15.21 -14.83
CA LYS A 90 -22.36 14.59 -14.07
C LYS A 90 -22.76 14.16 -12.68
N LYS A 91 -23.62 14.93 -12.01
CA LYS A 91 -24.07 14.67 -10.64
C LYS A 91 -25.37 15.41 -10.34
N THR A 92 -26.26 14.78 -9.60
CA THR A 92 -27.38 15.43 -8.90
C THR A 92 -26.88 15.85 -7.53
N ASP A 93 -26.78 17.16 -7.26
CA ASP A 93 -26.01 17.66 -6.13
C ASP A 93 -26.87 17.74 -4.87
N VAL A 94 -27.96 18.52 -4.88
CA VAL A 94 -28.77 18.80 -3.67
C VAL A 94 -30.20 19.22 -4.03
N VAL A 95 -31.20 18.64 -3.36
CA VAL A 95 -32.57 19.19 -3.25
C VAL A 95 -32.66 19.96 -1.93
N GLU A 96 -32.76 21.28 -2.00
CA GLU A 96 -32.91 22.17 -0.85
C GLU A 96 -34.39 22.60 -0.70
N GLY A 97 -34.99 22.32 0.45
CA GLY A 97 -36.37 22.70 0.78
C GLY A 97 -37.30 21.52 1.06
N PRO A 98 -38.59 21.78 1.35
CA PRO A 98 -39.31 23.03 1.13
C PRO A 98 -39.02 24.12 2.16
N VAL A 99 -38.67 25.32 1.70
CA VAL A 99 -38.57 26.53 2.53
C VAL A 99 -39.87 27.31 2.40
N LYS A 100 -40.50 27.64 3.53
CA LYS A 100 -41.71 28.47 3.55
C LYS A 100 -41.34 29.95 3.40
N GLU A 101 -41.81 30.57 2.33
CA GLU A 101 -41.66 32.01 2.08
C GLU A 101 -42.62 32.84 2.94
N LYS A 102 -42.30 34.12 3.14
CA LYS A 102 -43.11 35.05 3.94
C LYS A 102 -44.55 35.23 3.41
N ASP A 103 -44.74 34.96 2.11
CA ASP A 103 -46.04 35.04 1.43
C ASP A 103 -46.88 33.76 1.58
N GLY A 104 -46.43 32.77 2.36
CA GLY A 104 -47.16 31.51 2.58
C GLY A 104 -46.99 30.46 1.47
N ARG A 105 -46.11 30.71 0.49
CA ARG A 105 -45.70 29.75 -0.55
C ARG A 105 -44.52 28.89 -0.06
N PHE A 106 -44.37 27.71 -0.63
CA PHE A 106 -43.23 26.81 -0.41
C PHE A 106 -42.33 26.84 -1.64
N THR A 107 -41.01 26.92 -1.42
CA THR A 107 -40.01 26.91 -2.49
C THR A 107 -39.05 25.76 -2.28
N VAL A 108 -38.83 24.96 -3.34
CA VAL A 108 -37.85 23.87 -3.40
C VAL A 108 -36.89 24.15 -4.55
N ASN A 109 -35.59 24.03 -4.29
CA ASN A 109 -34.53 24.16 -5.28
C ASN A 109 -33.87 22.80 -5.50
N CYS A 110 -33.79 22.33 -6.75
CA CYS A 110 -33.00 21.16 -7.12
C CYS A 110 -31.81 21.62 -7.96
N SER A 111 -30.61 21.11 -7.68
CA SER A 111 -29.38 21.47 -8.39
C SER A 111 -28.68 20.26 -9.01
N TYR A 112 -28.20 20.45 -10.24
CA TYR A 112 -27.49 19.47 -11.06
C TYR A 112 -26.18 20.07 -11.56
N VAL A 113 -25.16 19.22 -11.70
CA VAL A 113 -23.88 19.59 -12.31
C VAL A 113 -23.87 19.10 -13.75
N LEU A 114 -23.80 20.04 -14.68
CA LEU A 114 -23.78 19.78 -16.13
C LEU A 114 -22.40 20.12 -16.71
N SER A 115 -22.04 19.48 -17.82
CA SER A 115 -20.88 19.85 -18.64
C SER A 115 -21.16 19.61 -20.12
N SER A 116 -20.71 20.50 -21.00
CA SER A 116 -20.77 20.33 -22.45
C SER A 116 -19.39 20.07 -23.04
N TYR A 117 -19.34 19.23 -24.07
CA TYR A 117 -18.15 19.00 -24.90
C TYR A 117 -18.31 19.59 -26.31
N GLU A 118 -19.46 20.16 -26.63
CA GLU A 118 -19.75 20.81 -27.91
C GLU A 118 -19.55 22.32 -27.77
N ILE A 119 -18.74 22.90 -28.67
CA ILE A 119 -18.46 24.34 -28.75
C ILE A 119 -19.63 25.04 -29.45
N GLY A 120 -19.92 26.28 -29.06
CA GLY A 120 -20.98 27.12 -29.60
C GLY A 120 -22.10 27.38 -28.59
N THR A 121 -23.13 28.08 -29.02
CA THR A 121 -24.30 28.37 -28.19
C THR A 121 -25.16 27.12 -28.04
N GLN A 122 -25.11 26.52 -26.86
CA GLN A 122 -25.83 25.30 -26.52
C GLN A 122 -27.06 25.64 -25.68
N THR A 123 -28.16 24.94 -25.93
CA THR A 123 -29.43 25.24 -25.28
C THR A 123 -29.88 24.07 -24.38
N ILE A 124 -30.27 24.42 -23.16
CA ILE A 124 -30.91 23.53 -22.19
C ILE A 124 -32.43 23.63 -22.43
N PRO A 125 -33.07 22.57 -22.96
CA PRO A 125 -34.49 22.61 -23.31
C PRO A 125 -35.39 22.74 -22.09
N SER A 126 -36.62 23.21 -22.31
CA SER A 126 -37.67 23.24 -21.29
C SER A 126 -37.97 21.83 -20.76
N LEU A 127 -37.77 21.63 -19.47
CA LEU A 127 -38.12 20.42 -18.74
C LEU A 127 -39.57 20.50 -18.24
N LYS A 128 -40.29 19.38 -18.37
CA LYS A 128 -41.63 19.20 -17.80
C LYS A 128 -41.53 18.77 -16.34
N ILE A 129 -42.30 19.42 -15.47
CA ILE A 129 -42.43 19.07 -14.05
C ILE A 129 -43.90 18.75 -13.79
N SER A 130 -44.15 17.52 -13.34
CA SER A 130 -45.49 17.08 -12.96
C SER A 130 -45.77 17.46 -11.50
N TYR A 131 -46.99 17.86 -11.20
CA TYR A 131 -47.43 18.14 -9.83
C TYR A 131 -48.80 17.53 -9.56
N GLU A 132 -49.05 17.23 -8.29
CA GLU A 132 -50.35 16.74 -7.82
C GLU A 132 -50.95 17.83 -6.94
N GLY A 133 -52.08 18.41 -7.37
CA GLY A 133 -52.77 19.49 -6.68
C GLY A 133 -54.19 19.09 -6.25
N VAL A 134 -54.85 20.01 -5.54
CA VAL A 134 -56.21 19.82 -4.99
C VAL A 134 -57.27 19.49 -6.05
N HIS A 135 -57.04 19.84 -7.32
CA HIS A 135 -57.95 19.61 -8.46
C HIS A 135 -57.48 18.53 -9.44
N GLY A 136 -56.45 17.75 -9.09
CA GLY A 136 -55.89 16.69 -9.93
C GLY A 136 -54.42 16.90 -10.28
N ALA A 137 -53.88 16.03 -11.13
CA ALA A 137 -52.52 16.12 -11.63
C ALA A 137 -52.40 17.16 -12.77
N GLY A 138 -51.30 17.90 -12.79
CA GLY A 138 -50.98 18.86 -13.85
C GLY A 138 -49.49 18.84 -14.20
N GLU A 139 -49.13 19.51 -15.29
CA GLU A 139 -47.75 19.67 -15.74
C GLU A 139 -47.43 21.15 -15.96
N VAL A 140 -46.23 21.57 -15.57
CA VAL A 140 -45.67 22.90 -15.88
C VAL A 140 -44.30 22.72 -16.52
N VAL A 141 -43.98 23.59 -17.48
CA VAL A 141 -42.69 23.61 -18.16
C VAL A 141 -41.78 24.69 -17.59
N THR A 142 -40.49 24.38 -17.48
CA THR A 142 -39.42 25.36 -17.20
C THR A 142 -39.13 26.22 -18.43
N ASN A 143 -38.49 27.37 -18.23
CA ASN A 143 -37.91 28.16 -19.31
C ASN A 143 -36.68 27.46 -19.92
N GLU A 144 -36.45 27.75 -21.20
CA GLU A 144 -35.24 27.35 -21.92
C GLU A 144 -34.06 28.27 -21.57
N ILE A 145 -32.83 27.74 -21.58
CA ILE A 145 -31.61 28.49 -21.24
C ILE A 145 -30.52 28.24 -22.27
N SER A 146 -29.98 29.31 -22.86
CA SER A 146 -28.82 29.24 -23.75
C SER A 146 -27.52 29.55 -23.00
N VAL A 147 -26.49 28.73 -23.23
CA VAL A 147 -25.14 28.85 -22.64
C VAL A 147 -24.13 28.84 -23.78
N ASP A 148 -23.25 29.85 -23.82
CA ASP A 148 -22.16 29.96 -24.79
C ASP A 148 -20.95 29.13 -24.34
N VAL A 149 -20.63 28.08 -25.09
CA VAL A 149 -19.49 27.18 -24.82
C VAL A 149 -18.34 27.56 -25.73
N ARG A 150 -17.32 28.22 -25.18
CA ARG A 150 -16.14 28.65 -25.94
C ARG A 150 -15.07 27.55 -25.98
N GLY A 151 -14.34 27.52 -27.08
CA GLY A 151 -13.09 26.76 -27.16
C GLY A 151 -12.01 27.41 -26.28
N VAL A 152 -11.04 26.61 -25.84
CA VAL A 152 -9.87 27.08 -25.07
C VAL A 152 -8.78 27.67 -26.00
N LEU A 153 -9.06 27.77 -27.30
CA LEU A 153 -8.13 28.36 -28.26
C LEU A 153 -7.97 29.86 -27.95
N GLN A 154 -6.72 30.32 -27.86
CA GLN A 154 -6.44 31.73 -27.63
C GLN A 154 -6.83 32.54 -28.87
N GLU A 155 -7.37 33.76 -28.67
CA GLU A 155 -7.70 34.67 -29.77
C GLU A 155 -6.47 34.89 -30.66
N GLY A 156 -6.51 34.35 -31.89
CA GLY A 156 -5.41 34.39 -32.86
C GLY A 156 -4.81 33.03 -33.25
N GLU A 157 -5.18 31.92 -32.58
CA GLU A 157 -4.75 30.58 -32.99
C GLU A 157 -5.66 30.01 -34.08
N ILE A 158 -5.15 29.94 -35.31
CA ILE A 158 -5.82 29.32 -36.46
C ILE A 158 -5.62 27.80 -36.35
N SER A 159 -6.70 27.03 -36.53
CA SER A 159 -6.62 25.57 -36.69
C SER A 159 -5.77 25.24 -37.92
N GLY A 160 -4.48 24.93 -37.71
CA GLY A 160 -3.53 24.66 -38.79
C GLY A 160 -2.08 25.11 -38.55
N ASP A 161 -1.80 25.91 -37.51
CA ASP A 161 -0.42 26.25 -37.13
C ASP A 161 0.23 25.07 -36.38
N ILE A 162 0.69 24.07 -37.15
CA ILE A 162 1.44 22.93 -36.61
C ILE A 162 2.78 23.45 -36.12
N ARG A 163 2.85 23.79 -34.83
CA ARG A 163 4.11 24.13 -34.18
C ARG A 163 5.02 22.93 -34.11
N GLU A 164 6.30 23.17 -34.33
CA GLU A 164 7.33 22.15 -34.11
C GLU A 164 7.30 21.68 -32.66
N ILE A 165 7.47 20.36 -32.46
CA ILE A 165 7.47 19.77 -31.12
C ILE A 165 8.63 20.38 -30.34
N VAL A 166 8.32 21.20 -29.33
CA VAL A 166 9.33 21.81 -28.47
C VAL A 166 10.07 20.68 -27.74
N PRO A 167 11.41 20.61 -27.82
CA PRO A 167 12.16 19.59 -27.11
C PRO A 167 11.97 19.74 -25.60
N PRO A 168 12.05 18.64 -24.83
CA PRO A 168 11.92 18.69 -23.39
C PRO A 168 12.89 19.71 -22.78
N ALA A 169 12.40 20.54 -21.88
CA ALA A 169 13.25 21.49 -21.16
C ALA A 169 14.40 20.75 -20.49
N GLY A 170 15.64 21.14 -20.81
CA GLY A 170 16.84 20.55 -20.24
C GLY A 170 16.87 20.74 -18.73
N VAL A 171 16.76 19.65 -17.96
CA VAL A 171 16.88 19.70 -16.51
C VAL A 171 18.37 19.89 -16.16
N PRO A 172 18.75 20.92 -15.38
CA PRO A 172 20.14 21.08 -14.97
C PRO A 172 20.53 19.93 -14.04
N VAL A 173 21.29 18.97 -14.57
CA VAL A 173 21.83 17.83 -13.80
C VAL A 173 22.91 18.33 -12.84
N ASN A 174 22.53 18.53 -11.59
CA ASN A 174 23.45 18.92 -10.52
C ASN A 174 24.22 17.69 -10.01
N PHE A 175 25.33 17.33 -10.67
CA PHE A 175 26.23 16.24 -10.26
C PHE A 175 26.71 16.36 -8.80
N ARG A 176 26.72 17.57 -8.23
CA ARG A 176 27.06 17.83 -6.82
C ARG A 176 26.08 17.19 -5.83
N ARG A 177 24.83 16.89 -6.25
CA ARG A 177 23.84 16.15 -5.45
C ARG A 177 24.16 14.64 -5.36
N LEU A 178 24.93 14.10 -6.31
CA LEU A 178 25.34 12.69 -6.34
C LEU A 178 26.57 12.40 -5.48
N LEU A 179 27.38 13.42 -5.18
CA LEU A 179 28.58 13.31 -4.34
C LEU A 179 28.38 12.58 -2.99
N PRO A 180 27.34 12.90 -2.17
CA PRO A 180 27.12 12.17 -0.92
C PRO A 180 26.79 10.69 -1.15
N TRP A 181 26.03 10.37 -2.21
CA TRP A 181 25.68 9.00 -2.55
C TRP A 181 26.89 8.17 -3.00
N ILE A 182 27.79 8.78 -3.78
CA ILE A 182 29.08 8.17 -4.14
C ILE A 182 29.90 7.90 -2.87
N GLY A 183 29.91 8.84 -1.92
CA GLY A 183 30.54 8.66 -0.62
C GLY A 183 29.98 7.49 0.18
N VAL A 184 28.64 7.32 0.20
CA VAL A 184 27.98 6.19 0.88
C VAL A 184 28.35 4.86 0.21
N VAL A 185 28.31 4.77 -1.11
CA VAL A 185 28.69 3.55 -1.85
C VAL A 185 30.14 3.18 -1.57
N PHE A 186 31.04 4.18 -1.57
CA PHE A 186 32.45 3.94 -1.28
C PHE A 186 32.68 3.50 0.18
N ALA A 187 31.98 4.10 1.14
CA ALA A 187 32.03 3.72 2.55
C ALA A 187 31.55 2.27 2.76
N VAL A 188 30.45 1.88 2.12
CA VAL A 188 29.92 0.49 2.17
C VAL A 188 30.89 -0.49 1.50
N GLY A 189 31.51 -0.10 0.38
CA GLY A 189 32.55 -0.89 -0.29
C GLY A 189 33.78 -1.11 0.61
N LEU A 190 34.26 -0.06 1.28
CA LEU A 190 35.36 -0.17 2.24
C LEU A 190 35.00 -1.04 3.45
N LEU A 191 33.78 -0.88 4.00
CA LEU A 191 33.34 -1.67 5.14
C LEU A 191 33.25 -3.15 4.78
N SER A 192 32.60 -3.48 3.65
CA SER A 192 32.47 -4.86 3.17
C SER A 192 33.83 -5.47 2.82
N GLY A 193 34.72 -4.72 2.18
CA GLY A 193 36.09 -5.13 1.90
C GLY A 193 36.90 -5.39 3.18
N THR A 194 36.74 -4.55 4.20
CA THR A 194 37.43 -4.72 5.50
C THR A 194 36.93 -5.94 6.24
N VAL A 195 35.61 -6.16 6.29
CA VAL A 195 35.00 -7.36 6.89
C VAL A 195 35.45 -8.62 6.13
N PHE A 196 35.41 -8.60 4.80
CA PHE A 196 35.88 -9.70 3.97
C PHE A 196 37.36 -10.00 4.21
N TRP A 197 38.22 -8.97 4.24
CA TRP A 197 39.64 -9.12 4.55
C TRP A 197 39.87 -9.68 5.95
N PHE A 198 39.09 -9.25 6.94
CA PHE A 198 39.20 -9.74 8.31
C PHE A 198 38.76 -11.21 8.42
N ILE A 199 37.65 -11.60 7.78
CA ILE A 199 37.20 -13.00 7.70
C ILE A 199 38.24 -13.86 6.98
N TRP A 200 38.77 -13.38 5.85
CA TRP A 200 39.76 -14.11 5.09
C TRP A 200 41.08 -14.26 5.85
N LYS A 201 41.53 -13.20 6.53
CA LYS A 201 42.71 -13.24 7.39
C LYS A 201 42.49 -14.14 8.60
N ARG A 202 41.29 -14.16 9.20
CA ARG A 202 40.93 -15.07 10.28
C ARG A 202 40.96 -16.53 9.81
N LYS A 203 40.34 -16.84 8.66
CA LYS A 203 40.37 -18.17 8.06
C LYS A 203 41.79 -18.61 7.66
N LYS A 204 42.63 -17.66 7.20
CA LYS A 204 44.04 -17.93 6.88
C LYS A 204 44.91 -18.05 8.13
N ARG A 205 44.58 -17.37 9.23
CA ARG A 205 45.23 -17.51 10.54
C ARG A 205 44.82 -18.81 11.23
N GLU A 206 43.57 -19.24 11.09
CA GLU A 206 43.09 -20.57 11.48
C GLU A 206 43.76 -21.69 10.67
N ARG A 207 44.16 -21.42 9.41
CA ARG A 207 44.92 -22.35 8.57
C ARG A 207 46.45 -22.24 8.67
N GLY A 208 46.97 -21.09 9.13
CA GLY A 208 48.39 -20.73 9.08
C GLY A 208 49.04 -20.55 10.45
N GLN A 209 48.26 -20.57 11.52
CA GLN A 209 48.76 -20.95 12.83
C GLN A 209 48.67 -22.47 12.88
N GLY A 210 49.82 -23.11 12.77
CA GLY A 210 50.06 -24.24 13.67
C GLY A 210 49.88 -23.73 15.09
N ARG A 211 48.62 -23.62 15.54
CA ARG A 211 48.32 -24.02 16.91
C ARG A 211 48.98 -25.38 17.02
N GLU A 212 49.74 -25.62 18.08
CA GLU A 212 49.85 -26.99 18.56
C GLU A 212 48.41 -27.50 18.57
N VAL A 213 48.08 -28.31 17.56
CA VAL A 213 46.80 -28.95 17.49
C VAL A 213 46.93 -29.93 18.64
N ILE A 214 46.47 -29.53 19.82
CA ILE A 214 45.89 -30.50 20.71
C ILE A 214 44.79 -31.10 19.84
N ILE A 215 45.12 -32.21 19.19
CA ILE A 215 44.16 -33.02 18.45
C ILE A 215 43.26 -33.55 19.56
N ARG A 216 42.26 -32.75 19.97
CA ARG A 216 41.27 -33.20 20.93
C ARG A 216 40.60 -34.38 20.27
N LEU A 217 40.75 -35.54 20.88
CA LEU A 217 40.29 -36.78 20.29
C LEU A 217 38.76 -36.70 20.20
N PRO A 218 38.12 -37.28 19.18
CA PRO A 218 36.67 -37.21 19.02
C PRO A 218 35.89 -37.64 20.28
N HIS A 219 36.41 -38.61 21.04
CA HIS A 219 35.80 -39.07 22.27
C HIS A 219 35.91 -38.07 23.43
N GLU A 220 37.00 -37.29 23.51
CA GLU A 220 37.15 -36.24 24.54
C GLU A 220 36.09 -35.14 24.36
N ILE A 221 35.85 -34.74 23.11
CA ILE A 221 34.80 -33.77 22.76
C ILE A 221 33.42 -34.35 23.11
N ALA A 222 33.19 -35.63 22.80
CA ALA A 222 31.92 -36.28 23.10
C ALA A 222 31.65 -36.38 24.61
N TYR A 223 32.68 -36.69 25.42
CA TYR A 223 32.53 -36.70 26.89
C TYR A 223 32.24 -35.33 27.46
N GLU A 224 32.94 -34.29 27.02
CA GLU A 224 32.69 -32.91 27.46
C GLU A 224 31.24 -32.51 27.18
N LEU A 225 30.73 -32.79 25.97
CA LEU A 225 29.35 -32.49 25.61
C LEU A 225 28.33 -33.34 26.39
N LEU A 226 28.64 -34.60 26.71
CA LEU A 226 27.78 -35.44 27.55
C LEU A 226 27.73 -34.94 29.00
N GLU A 227 28.86 -34.50 29.55
CA GLU A 227 28.93 -33.90 30.89
C GLU A 227 28.19 -32.56 30.96
N GLU A 228 28.34 -31.71 29.95
CA GLU A 228 27.55 -30.48 29.82
C GLU A 228 26.04 -30.78 29.76
N LEU A 229 25.64 -31.78 28.97
CA LEU A 229 24.23 -32.19 28.85
C LEU A 229 23.65 -32.65 30.19
N LEU A 230 24.43 -33.38 31.00
CA LEU A 230 24.02 -33.75 32.36
C LEU A 230 23.93 -32.52 33.29
N GLY A 231 24.90 -31.62 33.21
CA GLY A 231 24.96 -30.42 34.05
C GLY A 231 23.81 -29.42 33.82
N GLU A 232 23.21 -29.42 32.63
CA GLU A 232 22.06 -28.58 32.31
C GLU A 232 20.74 -29.03 32.95
N ASP A 233 20.66 -30.27 33.44
CA ASP A 233 19.49 -30.87 34.11
C ASP A 233 18.16 -30.65 33.34
N LEU A 234 18.20 -30.88 32.02
CA LEU A 234 17.05 -30.68 31.11
C LEU A 234 15.85 -31.56 31.49
N ILE A 235 16.11 -32.76 32.02
CA ILE A 235 15.08 -33.70 32.44
C ILE A 235 14.27 -33.14 33.62
N ALA A 236 14.92 -32.60 34.65
CA ALA A 236 14.20 -31.99 35.78
C ALA A 236 13.42 -30.74 35.38
N LYS A 237 13.91 -30.00 34.38
CA LYS A 237 13.23 -28.84 33.78
C LYS A 237 12.07 -29.19 32.86
N GLY A 238 11.81 -30.48 32.61
CA GLY A 238 10.74 -30.95 31.71
C GLY A 238 11.09 -30.90 30.22
N PHE A 239 12.32 -30.55 29.86
CA PHE A 239 12.81 -30.51 28.47
C PHE A 239 13.31 -31.89 28.01
N VAL A 240 12.50 -32.94 28.20
CA VAL A 240 12.87 -34.33 27.88
C VAL A 240 13.16 -34.49 26.38
N LYS A 241 12.30 -33.95 25.51
CA LYS A 241 12.51 -34.04 24.05
C LYS A 241 13.82 -33.38 23.60
N GLU A 242 14.18 -32.25 24.19
CA GLU A 242 15.44 -31.55 23.91
C GLU A 242 16.65 -32.37 24.33
N TYR A 243 16.60 -32.99 25.51
CA TYR A 243 17.65 -33.91 25.97
C TYR A 243 17.90 -35.04 24.95
N TYR A 244 16.84 -35.64 24.41
CA TYR A 244 16.96 -36.70 23.41
C TYR A 244 17.50 -36.22 22.06
N TYR A 245 17.17 -35.00 21.62
CA TYR A 245 17.80 -34.39 20.45
C TYR A 245 19.30 -34.18 20.68
N ARG A 246 19.69 -33.64 21.84
CA ARG A 246 21.09 -33.34 22.14
C ARG A 246 21.94 -34.59 22.33
N VAL A 247 21.49 -35.60 23.08
CA VAL A 247 22.24 -36.85 23.23
C VAL A 247 22.42 -37.57 21.90
N THR A 248 21.39 -37.61 21.05
CA THR A 248 21.50 -38.16 19.69
C THR A 248 22.51 -37.37 18.87
N GLY A 249 22.46 -36.03 18.92
CA GLY A 249 23.36 -35.15 18.20
C GLY A 249 24.83 -35.35 18.59
N ILE A 250 25.11 -35.47 19.89
CA ILE A 250 26.47 -35.72 20.41
C ILE A 250 27.03 -37.03 19.83
N VAL A 251 26.25 -38.10 19.89
CA VAL A 251 26.66 -39.41 19.35
C VAL A 251 26.86 -39.36 17.84
N ARG A 252 25.97 -38.68 17.09
CA ARG A 252 26.10 -38.54 15.63
C ARG A 252 27.33 -37.73 15.23
N HIS A 253 27.61 -36.62 15.88
CA HIS A 253 28.84 -35.84 15.63
C HIS A 253 30.09 -36.60 16.04
N TYR A 254 30.04 -37.38 17.12
CA TYR A 254 31.16 -38.26 17.48
C TYR A 254 31.46 -39.27 16.36
N ILE A 255 30.42 -39.90 15.80
CA ILE A 255 30.56 -40.87 14.70
C ILE A 255 31.16 -40.19 13.45
N GLU A 256 30.70 -39.00 13.10
CA GLU A 256 31.25 -38.24 11.98
C GLU A 256 32.72 -37.91 12.20
N ASN A 257 33.07 -37.38 13.37
CA ASN A 257 34.44 -37.00 13.67
C ASN A 257 35.40 -38.21 13.79
N ARG A 258 34.90 -39.35 14.29
CA ARG A 258 35.72 -40.56 14.49
C ARG A 258 35.83 -41.42 13.24
N PHE A 259 34.71 -41.62 12.54
CA PHE A 259 34.59 -42.58 11.44
C PHE A 259 34.39 -41.93 10.08
N GLY A 260 34.14 -40.62 10.01
CA GLY A 260 33.85 -39.91 8.76
C GLY A 260 32.54 -40.34 8.10
N LEU A 261 31.56 -40.80 8.89
CA LEU A 261 30.21 -41.11 8.42
C LEU A 261 29.33 -39.90 8.67
N LEU A 262 28.56 -39.44 7.69
CA LEU A 262 27.78 -38.19 7.74
C LEU A 262 26.50 -38.32 8.58
N ALA A 263 26.62 -38.85 9.79
CA ALA A 263 25.49 -39.19 10.65
C ALA A 263 24.56 -38.01 10.99
N PRO A 264 25.03 -36.76 11.19
CA PRO A 264 24.14 -35.62 11.46
C PRO A 264 23.26 -35.22 10.26
N GLU A 265 23.74 -35.43 9.03
CA GLU A 265 23.09 -35.00 7.79
C GLU A 265 22.12 -36.05 7.22
N CYS A 266 22.11 -37.26 7.80
CA CYS A 266 21.28 -38.37 7.36
C CYS A 266 20.08 -38.60 8.29
N THR A 267 18.96 -39.02 7.71
CA THR A 267 17.85 -39.57 8.51
C THR A 267 18.29 -40.84 9.25
N THR A 268 17.56 -41.25 10.29
CA THR A 268 17.89 -42.48 11.04
C THR A 268 17.96 -43.71 10.13
N GLU A 269 17.02 -43.87 9.21
CA GLU A 269 16.97 -45.00 8.27
C GLU A 269 18.17 -45.01 7.31
N GLU A 270 18.48 -43.86 6.71
CA GLU A 270 19.64 -43.71 5.82
C GLU A 270 20.95 -44.00 6.56
N PHE A 271 21.11 -43.43 7.75
CA PHE A 271 22.29 -43.63 8.57
C PHE A 271 22.46 -45.10 8.98
N LEU A 272 21.40 -45.78 9.41
CA LEU A 272 21.45 -47.22 9.73
C LEU A 272 21.78 -48.07 8.49
N GLY A 273 21.33 -47.66 7.30
CA GLY A 273 21.69 -48.27 6.03
C GLY A 273 23.19 -48.12 5.71
N GLU A 274 23.76 -46.94 5.93
CA GLU A 274 25.20 -46.69 5.79
C GLU A 274 26.02 -47.47 6.84
N LEU A 275 25.55 -47.47 8.08
CA LEU A 275 26.16 -48.16 9.21
C LEU A 275 26.22 -49.68 9.00
N ALA A 276 25.21 -50.26 8.34
CA ALA A 276 25.22 -51.69 8.01
C ALA A 276 26.38 -52.05 7.05
N ARG A 277 26.71 -51.14 6.11
CA ARG A 277 27.70 -51.37 5.04
C ARG A 277 29.13 -51.06 5.44
N THR A 278 29.35 -50.26 6.47
CA THR A 278 30.72 -49.90 6.91
C THR A 278 31.43 -51.08 7.60
N SER A 279 32.72 -51.24 7.34
CA SER A 279 33.61 -52.15 8.06
C SER A 279 34.32 -51.51 9.27
N LYS A 280 34.07 -50.21 9.51
CA LYS A 280 34.72 -49.42 10.57
C LYS A 280 34.22 -49.75 11.99
N LEU A 281 33.08 -50.42 12.10
CA LEU A 281 32.42 -50.77 13.36
C LEU A 281 32.08 -52.26 13.39
N GLN A 282 32.21 -52.87 14.58
CA GLN A 282 31.79 -54.25 14.83
C GLN A 282 30.26 -54.36 14.86
N ASP A 283 29.74 -55.55 14.58
CA ASP A 283 28.29 -55.79 14.54
C ASP A 283 27.59 -55.51 15.87
N SER A 284 28.28 -55.72 17.01
CA SER A 284 27.81 -55.34 18.34
C SER A 284 27.56 -53.83 18.45
N HIS A 285 28.47 -53.00 17.96
CA HIS A 285 28.33 -51.54 17.97
C HIS A 285 27.23 -51.08 17.02
N LYS A 286 27.06 -51.76 15.86
CA LYS A 286 25.97 -51.47 14.92
C LYS A 286 24.61 -51.77 15.54
N GLN A 287 24.49 -52.89 16.25
CA GLN A 287 23.27 -53.26 16.96
C GLN A 287 22.96 -52.27 18.08
N LEU A 288 23.95 -51.93 18.90
CA LEU A 288 23.80 -50.91 19.96
C LEU A 288 23.31 -49.57 19.40
N MET A 289 23.89 -49.12 18.28
CA MET A 289 23.49 -47.86 17.64
C MET A 289 22.06 -47.90 17.10
N ARG A 290 21.63 -49.04 16.55
CA ARG A 290 20.25 -49.25 16.09
C ARG A 290 19.27 -49.09 17.25
N GLU A 291 19.48 -49.87 18.32
CA GLU A 291 18.62 -49.84 19.51
C GLU A 291 18.57 -48.43 20.12
N PHE A 292 19.72 -47.77 20.25
CA PHE A 292 19.82 -46.41 20.75
C PHE A 292 19.01 -45.40 19.93
N LEU A 293 19.16 -45.42 18.60
CA LEU A 293 18.47 -44.47 17.72
C LEU A 293 16.96 -44.73 17.67
N GLU A 294 16.53 -45.99 17.62
CA GLU A 294 15.12 -46.37 17.66
C GLU A 294 14.46 -45.92 18.97
N GLN A 295 15.12 -46.15 20.12
CA GLN A 295 14.64 -45.67 21.42
C GLN A 295 14.53 -44.14 21.46
N CYS A 296 15.54 -43.43 20.94
CA CYS A 296 15.51 -41.98 20.90
C CYS A 296 14.40 -41.45 19.99
N ASP A 297 14.16 -42.09 18.84
CA ASP A 297 13.14 -41.67 17.87
C ASP A 297 11.72 -41.82 18.42
N MET A 298 11.45 -42.83 19.27
CA MET A 298 10.18 -42.94 19.99
C MET A 298 9.91 -41.72 20.88
N VAL A 299 10.92 -41.22 21.59
CA VAL A 299 10.76 -40.02 22.45
C VAL A 299 10.64 -38.74 21.61
N LYS A 300 11.48 -38.60 20.57
CA LYS A 300 11.49 -37.41 19.72
C LYS A 300 10.20 -37.25 18.93
N TYR A 301 9.61 -38.34 18.45
CA TYR A 301 8.52 -38.29 17.46
C TYR A 301 7.21 -38.96 17.89
N ALA A 302 7.21 -39.94 18.80
CA ALA A 302 6.02 -40.74 19.12
C ALA A 302 5.27 -40.33 20.41
N THR A 303 5.54 -39.14 20.96
CA THR A 303 4.96 -38.68 22.26
C THR A 303 5.15 -39.70 23.38
N TYR A 304 6.28 -40.43 23.36
CA TYR A 304 6.64 -41.38 24.40
C TYR A 304 7.26 -40.64 25.60
N GLY A 305 6.77 -40.93 26.81
CA GLY A 305 7.30 -40.40 28.06
C GLY A 305 8.21 -41.43 28.73
N PRO A 306 9.55 -41.37 28.53
CA PRO A 306 10.45 -42.37 29.06
C PRO A 306 10.54 -42.28 30.58
N SER A 307 10.68 -43.43 31.22
CA SER A 307 10.99 -43.56 32.64
C SER A 307 12.40 -43.05 32.96
N ARG A 308 12.67 -42.76 34.24
CA ARG A 308 14.02 -42.37 34.68
C ARG A 308 15.08 -43.44 34.36
N THR A 309 14.69 -44.71 34.42
CA THR A 309 15.57 -45.83 34.07
C THR A 309 15.93 -45.79 32.59
N GLU A 310 14.96 -45.62 31.69
CA GLU A 310 15.21 -45.53 30.24
C GLU A 310 16.06 -44.32 29.85
N ILE A 311 15.89 -43.20 30.55
CA ILE A 311 16.72 -41.99 30.36
C ILE A 311 18.17 -42.29 30.73
N GLN A 312 18.40 -42.97 31.86
CA GLN A 312 19.73 -43.39 32.29
C GLN A 312 20.33 -44.41 31.32
N GLU A 313 19.56 -45.40 30.88
CA GLU A 313 19.99 -46.39 29.89
C GLU A 313 20.37 -45.73 28.55
N THR A 314 19.64 -44.69 28.13
CA THR A 314 19.97 -43.91 26.92
C THR A 314 21.34 -43.23 27.07
N TYR A 315 21.60 -42.61 28.22
CA TYR A 315 22.89 -42.00 28.52
C TYR A 315 24.02 -43.03 28.55
N ASP A 316 23.79 -44.15 29.24
CA ASP A 316 24.77 -45.21 29.39
C ASP A 316 25.07 -45.88 28.04
N ALA A 317 24.07 -46.05 27.17
CA ALA A 317 24.26 -46.55 25.81
C ALA A 317 25.12 -45.60 24.96
N ALA A 318 24.86 -44.28 25.03
CA ALA A 318 25.66 -43.27 24.34
C ALA A 318 27.12 -43.29 24.81
N LYS A 319 27.33 -43.28 26.14
CA LYS A 319 28.66 -43.32 26.75
C LYS A 319 29.37 -44.63 26.41
N ARG A 320 28.71 -45.78 26.54
CA ARG A 320 29.27 -47.10 26.21
C ARG A 320 29.71 -47.17 24.76
N PHE A 321 28.90 -46.67 23.83
CA PHE A 321 29.28 -46.63 22.42
C PHE A 321 30.57 -45.82 22.21
N ILE A 322 30.69 -44.64 22.82
CA ILE A 322 31.91 -43.81 22.74
C ILE A 322 33.10 -44.54 23.38
N ASP A 323 32.93 -45.12 24.57
CA ASP A 323 33.97 -45.84 25.32
C ASP A 323 34.54 -47.02 24.52
N GLU A 324 33.68 -47.85 23.93
CA GLU A 324 34.04 -49.06 23.19
C GLU A 324 34.71 -48.73 21.84
N THR A 325 34.43 -47.55 21.28
CA THR A 325 34.88 -47.15 19.94
C THR A 325 35.98 -46.07 19.93
N ARG A 326 36.40 -45.62 21.11
CA ARG A 326 37.40 -44.56 21.25
C ARG A 326 38.72 -44.94 20.59
N GLU A 327 39.41 -43.93 20.09
CA GLU A 327 40.78 -44.08 19.63
C GLU A 327 41.69 -44.44 20.79
N ARG A 328 42.38 -45.59 20.70
CA ARG A 328 43.53 -45.88 21.56
C ARG A 328 44.76 -45.37 20.83
N LEU A 329 45.42 -44.36 21.39
CA LEU A 329 46.73 -43.94 20.89
C LEU A 329 47.70 -45.10 21.14
N GLU A 330 48.16 -45.75 20.06
CA GLU A 330 49.38 -46.54 20.14
C GLU A 330 50.53 -45.55 20.33
N GLU A 331 51.19 -45.65 21.48
CA GLU A 331 52.38 -44.88 21.84
C GLU A 331 53.48 -45.20 20.82
N LYS A 332 53.54 -44.42 19.72
CA LYS A 332 54.64 -44.52 18.77
C LYS A 332 55.91 -44.08 19.49
N GLU A 333 56.75 -45.05 19.87
CA GLU A 333 58.13 -44.84 20.31
C GLU A 333 58.79 -43.81 19.39
N VAL A 334 59.08 -42.64 19.96
CA VAL A 334 59.92 -41.64 19.32
C VAL A 334 61.34 -42.19 19.37
N VAL A 335 61.77 -42.87 18.31
CA VAL A 335 63.18 -43.23 18.11
C VAL A 335 63.93 -41.92 17.79
N PRO A 336 64.82 -41.43 18.67
CA PRO A 336 65.59 -40.22 18.38
C PRO A 336 66.64 -40.54 17.33
N ALA A 337 66.70 -39.71 16.28
CA ALA A 337 67.79 -39.67 15.31
C ALA A 337 68.70 -38.47 15.58
#